data_AF-A0A954YZU1-F1
#
_entry.id   AF-A0A954YZU1-F1
#
_cell.length_a   1.000
_cell.length_b   1.000
_cell.length_c   1.000
_cell.angle_alpha   90.00
_cell.angle_beta   90.00
_cell.angle_gamma   90.00
#
_symmetry.space_group_name_H-M   'P 1'
#
loop_
_entity.id
_entity.type
_entity.pdbx_description
1 polymer ?
#
loop_
_entity_poly.entity_id
_entity_poly.type
_entity_poly.pdbx_seq_one_letter_code
_entity_poly.pdbx_strand_id
1 'polypeptide(L)' 'IYANATVLGGDTVLGEGCTIGGSTFITSSVPAGCTVISTPPELRVRPPRNRKNNDTQGPAHDFSI' A
#
# COMPACT_ATOMS: atom_id res chain seq x y z
N ILE A 1 18.33 -6.56 8.50
CA ILE A 1 17.52 -5.75 7.55
C ILE A 1 16.42 -6.64 7.00
N TYR A 2 15.16 -6.23 7.10
CA TYR A 2 14.02 -6.97 6.57
C TYR A 2 13.83 -6.72 5.06
N ALA A 3 13.02 -7.57 4.42
CA ALA A 3 12.80 -7.52 2.97
C ALA A 3 12.21 -6.18 2.50
N ASN A 4 12.53 -5.81 1.25
CA ASN A 4 12.04 -4.60 0.60
C ASN A 4 12.46 -3.28 1.28
N ALA A 5 13.45 -3.31 2.18
CA ALA A 5 14.05 -2.10 2.70
C ALA A 5 14.99 -1.47 1.64
N THR A 6 14.89 -0.17 1.44
CA THR A 6 15.76 0.60 0.54
C THR A 6 16.61 1.55 1.37
N VAL A 7 17.92 1.53 1.15
CA VAL A 7 18.88 2.44 1.79
C VAL A 7 19.45 3.36 0.72
N LEU A 8 19.30 4.66 0.93
CA LEU A 8 19.77 5.71 0.03
C LEU A 8 20.73 6.62 0.78
N GLY A 9 21.91 6.79 0.20
CA GLY A 9 22.99 7.59 0.76
C GLY A 9 24.28 6.79 0.77
N GLY A 10 25.32 7.30 0.10
CA GLY A 10 26.65 6.68 0.09
C GLY A 10 27.33 6.68 1.46
N ASP A 11 26.92 7.59 2.34
CA ASP A 11 27.45 7.78 3.69
C ASP A 11 26.51 7.23 4.78
N THR A 12 25.45 6.50 4.42
CA THR A 12 24.51 5.97 5.39
C THR A 12 25.16 4.84 6.18
N VAL A 13 25.40 5.08 7.47
CA VAL A 13 25.96 4.09 8.40
C VAL A 13 24.84 3.43 9.18
N LEU A 14 24.81 2.09 9.15
CA LEU A 14 23.94 1.27 9.99
C LEU A 14 24.76 0.75 11.17
N GLY A 15 24.44 1.22 12.37
CA GLY A 15 25.13 0.79 13.59
C GLY A 15 24.92 -0.70 13.90
N GLU A 16 25.85 -1.27 14.67
CA GLU A 16 25.81 -2.68 15.06
C GLU A 16 24.54 -3.01 15.86
N GLY A 17 23.97 -4.19 15.61
CA GLY A 17 22.74 -4.64 16.29
C GLY A 17 21.48 -3.85 15.93
N CYS A 18 21.53 -2.94 14.94
CA CYS A 18 20.33 -2.24 14.50
C CYS A 18 19.39 -3.18 13.72
N THR A 19 18.08 -2.93 13.84
CA THR A 19 17.05 -3.69 13.13
C THR A 19 16.31 -2.76 12.17
N ILE A 20 16.38 -3.05 10.88
CA ILE A 20 15.70 -2.27 9.83
C ILE A 20 14.44 -2.99 9.37
N GLY A 21 13.27 -2.41 9.64
CA GLY A 21 11.94 -2.87 9.25
C GLY A 21 11.75 -3.06 7.75
N GLY A 22 10.83 -3.95 7.36
CA GLY A 22 10.55 -4.22 5.96
C GLY A 22 9.84 -3.05 5.29
N SER A 23 10.01 -2.90 3.97
CA SER A 23 9.45 -1.76 3.21
C SER A 23 9.82 -0.38 3.78
N THR A 24 10.97 -0.28 4.47
CA THR A 24 11.45 0.98 5.06
C THR A 24 12.36 1.69 4.08
N PHE A 25 12.23 3.02 4.01
CA PHE A 25 13.06 3.89 3.20
C PHE A 25 14.02 4.67 4.10
N ILE A 26 15.31 4.33 4.04
CA ILE A 26 16.34 4.97 4.87
C ILE A 26 17.09 5.99 4.03
N THR A 27 17.11 7.23 4.50
CA THR A 27 17.87 8.34 3.89
C THR A 27 18.93 8.93 4.82
N SER A 28 19.03 8.41 6.05
CA SER A 28 19.87 8.95 7.12
C SER A 28 20.50 7.81 7.92
N SER A 29 21.65 8.06 8.55
CA SER A 29 22.36 7.08 9.37
C SER A 29 21.55 6.66 10.60
N VAL A 30 21.74 5.40 11.01
CA VAL A 30 21.01 4.75 12.10
C VAL A 30 21.99 4.38 13.22
N PRO A 31 21.73 4.78 14.48
CA PRO A 31 22.60 4.41 15.60
C PRO A 31 22.60 2.90 15.89
N ALA A 32 23.61 2.43 16.60
CA ALA A 32 23.70 1.04 17.05
C ALA A 32 22.55 0.69 18.02
N GLY A 33 22.03 -0.54 17.91
CA GLY A 33 20.91 -1.03 18.72
C GLY A 33 19.55 -0.36 18.46
N CYS A 34 19.44 0.54 17.48
CA CYS A 34 18.15 1.15 17.14
C CYS A 34 17.31 0.25 16.24
N THR A 35 15.99 0.38 16.38
CA THR A 35 15.03 -0.28 15.48
C THR A 35 14.35 0.78 14.63
N VAL A 36 14.50 0.68 13.31
CA VAL A 36 13.83 1.54 12.34
C VAL A 36 12.60 0.82 11.82
N ILE A 37 11.45 1.46 11.94
CA ILE A 37 10.17 0.95 11.47
C ILE A 37 9.46 2.05 10.68
N SER A 38 9.05 1.74 9.46
CA SER A 38 8.16 2.63 8.72
C SER A 38 6.75 2.50 9.29
N THR A 39 6.08 3.63 9.55
CA THR A 39 4.68 3.63 9.99
C THR A 39 3.84 2.89 8.94
N PRO A 40 3.11 1.84 9.32
CA PRO A 40 2.26 1.12 8.38
C PRO A 40 1.20 2.07 7.84
N PRO A 41 0.95 2.09 6.52
CA PRO A 41 -0.10 2.92 5.95
C PRO A 41 -1.46 2.50 6.51
N GLU A 42 -2.34 3.48 6.71
CA GLU A 42 -3.71 3.23 7.16
C GLU A 42 -4.44 2.36 6.11
N LEU A 43 -4.91 1.18 6.53
CA LEU A 43 -5.61 0.25 5.66
C LEU A 43 -6.98 0.80 5.29
N ARG A 44 -7.08 1.39 4.10
CA ARG A 44 -8.35 1.81 3.52
C ARG A 44 -8.95 0.71 2.66
N VAL A 45 -9.91 -0.03 3.22
CA VAL A 45 -10.69 -1.02 2.47
C VAL A 45 -11.82 -0.30 1.73
N ARG A 46 -11.81 -0.35 0.39
CA ARG A 46 -12.95 0.11 -0.42
C ARG A 46 -13.91 -1.05 -0.68
N PRO A 47 -15.22 -0.89 -0.41
CA PRO A 47 -16.19 -1.92 -0.75
C PRO A 47 -16.31 -2.08 -2.27
N PRO A 48 -16.60 -3.30 -2.77
CA PRO A 48 -16.79 -3.54 -4.19
C PRO A 48 -17.97 -2.72 -4.72
N ARG A 49 -17.74 -2.03 -5.85
CA ARG A 49 -18.73 -1.19 -6.53
C ARG A 49 -19.83 -2.07 -7.11
N ASN A 50 -21.00 -2.07 -6.47
CA ASN A 50 -22.19 -2.78 -6.94
C ASN A 50 -22.70 -2.14 -8.23
N ARG A 51 -22.45 -2.79 -9.37
CA ARG A 51 -22.98 -2.40 -10.68
C ARG A 51 -24.43 -2.87 -10.77
N LYS A 52 -25.39 -1.97 -10.49
CA LYS A 52 -26.80 -2.21 -10.84
C LYS A 52 -26.90 -2.18 -12.37
N ASN A 53 -27.18 -3.35 -12.97
CA ASN A 53 -27.54 -3.45 -14.38
C ASN A 53 -28.99 -2.96 -14.52
N ASN A 54 -29.20 -1.82 -15.18
CA ASN A 54 -30.53 -1.28 -15.49
C ASN A 54 -30.93 -1.58 -16.95
N ASP A 55 -30.56 -2.75 -17.46
CA ASP A 55 -30.87 -3.15 -18.84
C ASP A 55 -32.18 -3.95 -18.89
N THR A 56 -33.31 -3.36 -18.48
CA THR A 56 -34.63 -3.84 -18.89
C THR A 56 -35.68 -2.74 -18.83
N GLN A 57 -35.59 -1.79 -19.77
CA GLN A 57 -36.77 -1.07 -20.27
C GLN A 57 -36.70 -1.12 -21.79
N GLY A 58 -37.06 -2.28 -22.35
CA GLY A 58 -37.45 -2.37 -23.76
C GLY A 58 -38.83 -1.71 -23.92
N PRO A 59 -39.05 -0.89 -24.96
CA PRO A 59 -40.36 -0.29 -25.19
C PRO A 59 -41.37 -1.40 -25.45
N ALA A 60 -42.49 -1.37 -24.72
CA ALA A 60 -43.65 -2.21 -25.00
C ALA A 60 -44.17 -1.88 -26.40
N HIS A 61 -43.85 -2.75 -27.38
CA HIS A 61 -44.48 -2.71 -28.68
C HIS A 61 -45.88 -3.32 -28.54
N ASP A 62 -46.86 -2.43 -28.43
CA ASP A 62 -48.28 -2.70 -28.62
C ASP A 62 -48.49 -3.29 -30.03
N PHE A 63 -48.84 -4.57 -30.10
CA PHE A 63 -49.39 -5.20 -31.30
C PHE A 63 -50.89 -5.41 -31.06
N SER A 64 -51.67 -4.38 -31.35
CA SER A 64 -53.10 -4.49 -31.62
C SER A 64 -53.28 -4.73 -33.12
N ILE A 65 -53.94 -5.85 -33.45
CA ILE A 65 -54.39 -6.25 -34.79
C ILE A 65 -55.72 -5.56 -35.07
#